data_AF-A0A2S2NSZ5-F1
#
_entry.id   AF-A0A2S2NSZ5-F1
#
_cell.length_a   1.000
_cell.length_b   1.000
_cell.length_c   1.000
_cell.angle_alpha   90.00
_cell.angle_beta   90.00
_cell.angle_gamma   90.00
#
_symmetry.space_group_name_H-M   'P 1'
#
loop_
_entity.id
_entity.type
_entity.pdbx_description
1 polymer ?
#
loop_
_entity_poly.entity_id
_entity_poly.type
_entity_poly.pdbx_seq_one_letter_code
_entity_poly.pdbx_strand_id
1 'polypeptide(L)'
;MGLTPIKLPYQSAKNRLFGIQPRMSSSFQQIPTFNINDPYSNERQSNRRTSRRNGLPINMLVSQQRRISNSRLAVIIFGVVALLAGLILSSVPWVHYIILKNLKIWNGTLSYHYWQKPGVLRLTKVFIFNVTNPDGFLHNGEKPKLQEIGPFVYRENMEKVNIHFNNNGTVTYQHKKNFRIHATSFSYQK
;
A
#
# COMPACT_ATOMS: atom_id res chain seq x y z
N MET A 1 -11.54 31.95 -19.66
CA MET A 1 -10.93 33.25 -20.03
C MET A 1 -9.73 33.43 -19.11
N GLY A 2 -8.47 33.40 -19.50
CA GLY A 2 -7.81 33.57 -20.79
C GLY A 2 -6.58 34.45 -20.50
N LEU A 3 -5.39 33.87 -20.37
CA LEU A 3 -4.14 34.63 -20.26
C LEU A 3 -3.20 34.20 -21.40
N THR A 4 -2.78 35.19 -22.16
CA THR A 4 -2.02 35.10 -23.40
C THR A 4 -0.53 34.81 -23.14
N PRO A 5 0.18 34.18 -24.09
CA PRO A 5 1.60 33.87 -23.94
C PRO A 5 2.49 35.06 -24.34
N ILE A 6 3.52 35.32 -23.52
CA ILE A 6 4.56 36.33 -23.76
C ILE A 6 5.63 35.72 -24.69
N LYS A 7 5.84 36.33 -25.87
CA LYS A 7 7.00 36.09 -26.74
C LYS A 7 8.18 36.94 -26.25
N LEU A 8 9.36 36.34 -26.12
CA LEU A 8 10.62 37.07 -26.01
C LEU A 8 11.47 36.91 -27.28
N PRO A 9 12.21 37.96 -27.70
CA PRO A 9 12.82 38.04 -29.01
C PRO A 9 14.17 37.32 -29.09
N TYR A 10 14.44 36.76 -30.26
CA TYR A 10 15.73 36.27 -30.71
C TYR A 10 16.66 37.46 -31.03
N GLN A 11 17.88 37.47 -30.48
CA GLN A 11 18.96 38.31 -30.96
C GLN A 11 20.27 37.53 -31.08
N SER A 12 20.89 37.78 -32.23
CA SER A 12 22.13 37.21 -32.75
C SER A 12 23.33 37.99 -32.21
N ALA A 13 24.39 37.29 -31.79
CA ALA A 13 25.71 37.90 -31.70
C ALA A 13 26.80 36.88 -32.03
N LYS A 14 27.42 37.10 -33.19
CA LYS A 14 28.64 36.46 -33.68
C LYS A 14 29.88 37.09 -33.04
N ASN A 15 30.86 36.21 -32.82
CA ASN A 15 32.31 36.42 -32.92
C ASN A 15 33.05 37.17 -31.80
N ARG A 16 34.11 36.46 -31.32
CA ARG A 16 35.51 36.86 -31.05
C ARG A 16 35.94 36.22 -29.72
N LEU A 17 37.15 35.75 -29.47
CA LEU A 17 38.41 35.45 -30.18
C LEU A 17 39.28 34.73 -29.11
N PHE A 18 40.52 34.37 -29.45
CA PHE A 18 41.57 33.78 -28.59
C PHE A 18 41.43 32.25 -28.42
N GLY A 19 42.32 31.40 -28.93
CA GLY A 19 43.66 31.62 -29.46
C GLY A 19 44.55 30.49 -28.96
N ILE A 20 44.59 29.37 -29.67
CA ILE A 20 45.66 28.37 -29.56
C ILE A 20 45.90 27.83 -30.96
N GLN A 21 47.07 28.15 -31.54
CA GLN A 21 47.52 27.64 -32.83
C GLN A 21 47.95 26.18 -32.70
N PRO A 22 47.55 25.27 -33.60
CA PRO A 22 48.25 24.00 -33.77
C PRO A 22 49.41 24.15 -34.76
N ARG A 23 50.61 23.97 -34.21
CA ARG A 23 51.86 23.46 -34.80
C ARG A 23 51.74 23.01 -36.25
N MET A 24 52.34 23.78 -37.16
CA MET A 24 52.59 23.36 -38.55
C MET A 24 53.53 22.14 -38.56
N SER A 25 53.02 21.01 -39.05
CA SER A 25 53.84 19.90 -39.51
C SER A 25 54.16 20.15 -40.98
N SER A 26 55.43 20.45 -41.23
CA SER A 26 56.06 20.52 -42.54
C SER A 26 56.01 19.16 -43.24
N SER A 27 55.01 18.97 -44.10
CA SER A 27 55.13 18.10 -45.26
C SER A 27 54.79 18.93 -46.49
N PHE A 28 55.82 19.59 -46.99
CA PHE A 28 55.85 20.21 -48.30
C PHE A 28 55.70 19.11 -49.35
N GLN A 29 54.47 18.87 -49.81
CA GLN A 29 54.26 18.16 -51.07
C GLN A 29 54.06 19.21 -52.16
N GLN A 30 54.98 19.16 -53.11
CA GLN A 30 55.12 20.02 -54.26
C GLN A 30 53.83 20.07 -55.09
N ILE A 31 53.53 21.24 -55.65
CA ILE A 31 52.49 21.43 -56.65
C ILE A 31 52.95 20.68 -57.93
N PRO A 32 52.14 19.80 -58.54
CA PRO A 32 52.48 19.22 -59.83
C PRO A 32 52.53 20.32 -60.89
N THR A 33 53.67 20.41 -61.59
CA THR A 33 53.85 21.27 -62.77
C THR A 33 52.94 20.80 -63.90
N PHE A 34 52.13 21.70 -64.44
CA PHE A 34 51.29 21.47 -65.60
C PHE A 34 52.15 21.22 -66.85
N ASN A 35 52.03 20.03 -67.44
CA ASN A 35 52.75 19.66 -68.66
C ASN A 35 51.86 19.91 -69.89
N ILE A 36 52.38 20.67 -70.86
CA ILE A 36 51.64 21.11 -72.06
C ILE A 36 51.46 19.98 -73.10
N ASN A 37 52.05 18.80 -72.87
CA ASN A 37 51.84 17.60 -73.70
C ASN A 37 50.79 16.63 -73.13
N ASP A 38 49.99 17.05 -72.15
CA ASP A 38 48.92 16.20 -71.61
C ASP A 38 47.67 16.27 -72.50
N PRO A 39 47.11 15.11 -72.93
CA PRO A 39 45.98 15.03 -73.86
C PRO A 39 44.64 15.35 -73.19
N TYR A 40 44.61 16.26 -72.20
CA TYR A 40 43.37 16.88 -71.78
C TYR A 40 42.74 17.51 -73.01
N SER A 41 41.45 17.31 -73.21
CA SER A 41 40.48 18.15 -72.53
C SER A 41 39.14 17.81 -73.15
N ASN A 42 38.07 18.06 -72.40
CA ASN A 42 36.69 17.62 -72.68
C ASN A 42 36.49 16.21 -72.09
N GLU A 43 35.80 16.03 -70.98
CA GLU A 43 34.47 16.55 -70.75
C GLU A 43 34.26 16.95 -69.28
N ARG A 44 33.84 18.20 -69.12
CA ARG A 44 33.09 18.62 -67.95
C ARG A 44 31.63 18.22 -68.16
N GLN A 45 31.07 17.58 -67.13
CA GLN A 45 29.66 17.50 -66.76
C GLN A 45 28.75 16.47 -67.46
N SER A 46 28.41 15.40 -66.74
CA SER A 46 27.01 15.20 -66.35
C SER A 46 26.94 14.64 -64.92
N ASN A 47 26.79 15.56 -63.97
CA ASN A 47 26.60 15.24 -62.56
C ASN A 47 25.17 14.69 -62.39
N ARG A 48 24.97 13.39 -62.60
CA ARG A 48 23.72 12.70 -62.28
C ARG A 48 23.53 12.74 -60.76
N ARG A 49 22.70 13.68 -60.29
CA ARG A 49 22.00 13.55 -59.03
C ARG A 49 21.13 12.30 -59.11
N THR A 50 21.47 11.28 -58.33
CA THR A 50 20.55 10.38 -57.61
C THR A 50 21.36 9.36 -56.81
N SER A 51 22.24 9.85 -55.91
CA SER A 51 22.68 8.99 -54.82
C SER A 51 21.63 9.06 -53.71
N ARG A 52 20.79 8.03 -53.76
CA ARG A 52 19.85 7.52 -52.77
C ARG A 52 20.06 8.08 -51.35
N ARG A 53 18.94 8.46 -50.72
CA ARG A 53 18.77 8.28 -49.26
C ARG A 53 19.01 6.81 -48.96
N ASN A 54 20.26 6.44 -48.74
CA ASN A 54 20.57 5.16 -48.14
C ASN A 54 20.13 5.30 -46.68
N GLY A 55 19.05 4.60 -46.36
CA GLY A 55 18.57 4.47 -45.00
C GLY A 55 19.74 4.13 -44.09
N LEU A 56 19.77 4.78 -42.94
CA LEU A 56 20.59 4.32 -41.83
C LEU A 56 20.33 2.81 -41.71
N PRO A 57 21.36 1.95 -41.79
CA PRO A 57 21.14 0.52 -41.70
C PRO A 57 20.43 0.24 -40.38
N ILE A 58 19.42 -0.64 -40.39
CA ILE A 58 18.66 -1.03 -39.18
C ILE A 58 19.61 -1.47 -38.05
N ASN A 59 20.79 -1.93 -38.43
CA ASN A 59 21.92 -2.35 -37.63
C ASN A 59 22.55 -1.23 -36.78
N MET A 60 22.26 0.05 -37.09
CA MET A 60 22.71 1.22 -36.32
C MET A 60 21.71 1.63 -35.23
N LEU A 61 20.50 1.09 -35.26
CA LEU A 61 19.51 1.20 -34.17
C LEU A 61 19.68 0.09 -33.12
N VAL A 62 20.56 -0.89 -33.37
CA VAL A 62 20.86 -2.03 -32.49
C VAL A 62 22.29 -1.92 -31.97
N SER A 63 22.60 -0.85 -31.25
CA SER A 63 23.86 -0.78 -30.46
C SER A 63 23.66 -0.37 -29.01
N GLN A 64 22.41 -0.21 -28.58
CA GLN A 64 22.08 -0.03 -27.18
C GLN A 64 21.33 -1.25 -26.64
N GLN A 65 21.93 -2.43 -26.82
CA GLN A 65 21.58 -3.62 -26.02
C GLN A 65 21.98 -3.33 -24.58
N ARG A 66 21.15 -2.56 -23.87
CA ARG A 66 21.36 -2.13 -22.49
C ARG A 66 21.33 -3.39 -21.64
N ARG A 67 22.51 -3.93 -21.30
CA ARG A 67 22.65 -5.09 -20.41
C ARG A 67 21.86 -4.80 -19.14
N ILE A 68 20.73 -5.47 -19.00
CA ILE A 68 19.83 -5.27 -17.88
C ILE A 68 20.56 -5.83 -16.66
N SER A 69 20.82 -4.99 -15.65
CA SER A 69 21.51 -5.42 -14.45
C SER A 69 20.66 -6.45 -13.70
N ASN A 70 21.30 -7.42 -13.04
CA ASN A 70 20.63 -8.46 -12.27
C ASN A 70 19.66 -7.88 -11.23
N SER A 71 19.97 -6.70 -10.68
CA SER A 71 19.10 -5.94 -9.79
C SER A 71 17.80 -5.48 -10.44
N ARG A 72 17.83 -5.04 -11.71
CA ARG A 72 16.62 -4.63 -12.45
C ARG A 72 15.75 -5.83 -12.80
N LEU A 73 16.37 -6.95 -13.17
CA LEU A 73 15.67 -8.22 -13.36
C LEU A 73 15.00 -8.69 -12.05
N ALA A 74 15.70 -8.62 -10.92
CA ALA A 74 15.13 -8.97 -9.62
C ALA A 74 13.91 -8.11 -9.24
N VAL A 75 13.97 -6.79 -9.48
CA VAL A 75 12.83 -5.88 -9.22
C VAL A 75 11.65 -6.20 -10.12
N ILE A 76 11.88 -6.50 -11.41
CA ILE A 76 10.81 -6.88 -12.34
C ILE A 76 10.18 -8.21 -11.92
N ILE A 77 11.00 -9.21 -11.59
CA ILE A 77 10.52 -10.52 -11.12
C ILE A 77 9.70 -10.36 -9.84
N PHE A 78 10.20 -9.59 -8.87
CA PHE A 78 9.47 -9.33 -7.64
C PHE A 78 8.14 -8.62 -7.90
N GLY A 79 8.11 -7.63 -8.80
CA GLY A 79 6.89 -6.94 -9.22
C GLY A 79 5.87 -7.89 -9.86
N VAL A 80 6.32 -8.80 -10.73
CA VAL A 80 5.46 -9.82 -11.35
C VAL A 80 4.94 -10.80 -10.29
N VAL A 81 5.78 -11.26 -9.37
CA VAL A 81 5.37 -12.14 -8.26
C VAL A 81 4.36 -11.45 -7.35
N ALA A 82 4.56 -10.17 -7.02
CA ALA A 82 3.64 -9.39 -6.20
C ALA A 82 2.29 -9.17 -6.91
N LEU A 83 2.28 -8.92 -8.22
CA LEU A 83 1.05 -8.82 -9.01
C LEU A 83 0.31 -10.15 -9.09
N LEU A 84 1.01 -11.25 -9.29
CA LEU A 84 0.42 -12.60 -9.29
C LEU A 84 -0.13 -12.95 -7.90
N ALA A 85 0.61 -12.65 -6.83
CA ALA A 85 0.14 -12.82 -5.46
C ALA A 85 -1.12 -11.97 -5.21
N GLY A 86 -1.13 -10.70 -5.62
CA GLY A 86 -2.28 -9.82 -5.50
C GLY A 86 -3.51 -10.31 -6.27
N LEU A 87 -3.32 -10.84 -7.49
CA LEU A 87 -4.40 -11.44 -8.27
C LEU A 87 -4.94 -12.72 -7.61
N ILE A 88 -4.04 -13.58 -7.12
CA ILE A 88 -4.39 -14.79 -6.38
C ILE A 88 -5.12 -14.43 -5.09
N LEU A 89 -4.69 -13.41 -4.34
CA LEU A 89 -5.30 -12.90 -3.10
C LEU A 89 -6.62 -12.15 -3.33
N SER A 90 -6.83 -11.58 -4.52
CA SER A 90 -8.08 -10.93 -4.91
C SER A 90 -9.16 -11.96 -5.33
N SER A 91 -8.74 -13.06 -5.97
CA SER A 91 -9.64 -14.06 -6.56
C SER A 91 -10.03 -15.19 -5.59
N VAL A 92 -10.35 -14.88 -4.32
CA VAL A 92 -10.20 -15.86 -3.22
C VAL A 92 -11.49 -16.42 -2.63
N PRO A 93 -11.94 -17.60 -3.09
CA PRO A 93 -12.90 -18.43 -2.36
C PRO A 93 -12.25 -19.23 -1.20
N TRP A 94 -10.92 -19.41 -1.18
CA TRP A 94 -10.20 -20.22 -0.17
C TRP A 94 -10.14 -19.56 1.22
N VAL A 95 -9.89 -18.25 1.34
CA VAL A 95 -9.99 -17.55 2.63
C VAL A 95 -11.43 -17.55 3.12
N HIS A 96 -12.40 -17.30 2.24
CA HIS A 96 -13.82 -17.41 2.59
C HIS A 96 -14.17 -18.83 3.08
N TYR A 97 -13.67 -19.87 2.41
CA TYR A 97 -13.84 -21.27 2.81
C TYR A 97 -13.19 -21.58 4.17
N ILE A 98 -11.97 -21.12 4.40
CA ILE A 98 -11.26 -21.28 5.67
C ILE A 98 -12.02 -20.55 6.79
N ILE A 99 -12.49 -19.32 6.54
CA ILE A 99 -13.27 -18.54 7.49
C ILE A 99 -14.59 -19.23 7.80
N LEU A 100 -15.35 -19.66 6.79
CA LEU A 100 -16.61 -20.39 6.99
C LEU A 100 -16.42 -21.71 7.73
N LYS A 101 -15.36 -22.46 7.41
CA LYS A 101 -15.01 -23.71 8.10
C LYS A 101 -14.69 -23.46 9.58
N ASN A 102 -13.99 -22.38 9.91
CA ASN A 102 -13.62 -22.04 11.28
C ASN A 102 -14.75 -21.34 12.05
N LEU A 103 -15.61 -20.55 11.38
CA LEU A 103 -16.77 -19.89 11.99
C LEU A 103 -17.88 -20.87 12.32
N LYS A 104 -17.97 -21.99 11.59
CA LYS A 104 -18.94 -23.04 11.89
C LYS A 104 -18.69 -23.55 13.32
N ILE A 105 -19.69 -23.33 14.18
CA ILE A 105 -19.70 -23.84 15.55
C ILE A 105 -19.86 -25.36 15.42
N TRP A 106 -18.76 -26.07 15.59
CA TRP A 106 -18.71 -27.53 15.50
C TRP A 106 -17.81 -28.04 16.61
N ASN A 107 -18.10 -29.24 17.10
CA ASN A 107 -17.32 -29.84 18.18
C ASN A 107 -15.84 -29.95 17.76
N GLY A 108 -14.94 -29.35 18.54
CA GLY A 108 -13.49 -29.34 18.30
C GLY A 108 -12.93 -28.13 17.53
N THR A 109 -13.75 -27.17 17.08
CA THR A 109 -13.22 -25.92 16.49
C THR A 109 -12.84 -24.90 17.57
N LEU A 110 -11.86 -24.04 17.29
CA LEU A 110 -11.47 -22.95 18.20
C LEU A 110 -12.64 -22.01 18.51
N SER A 111 -13.46 -21.70 17.49
CA SER A 111 -14.68 -20.91 17.63
C SER A 111 -15.69 -21.53 18.57
N TYR A 112 -15.80 -22.87 18.59
CA TYR A 112 -16.64 -23.57 19.57
C TYR A 112 -16.15 -23.37 21.00
N HIS A 113 -14.84 -23.46 21.25
CA HIS A 113 -14.28 -23.24 22.59
C HIS A 113 -14.55 -21.82 23.10
N TYR A 114 -14.32 -20.79 22.28
CA TYR A 114 -14.62 -19.40 22.64
C TYR A 114 -16.12 -19.15 22.81
N TRP A 115 -16.96 -19.77 22.00
CA TRP A 115 -18.42 -19.68 22.11
C TRP A 115 -18.95 -20.38 23.37
N GLN A 116 -18.37 -21.52 23.75
CA GLN A 116 -18.75 -22.29 24.93
C GLN A 116 -18.33 -21.60 26.22
N LYS A 117 -17.05 -21.19 26.29
CA LYS A 117 -16.44 -20.51 27.44
C LYS A 117 -15.68 -19.28 26.94
N PRO A 118 -16.34 -18.11 26.88
CA PRO A 118 -15.65 -16.89 26.52
C PRO A 118 -14.56 -16.60 27.55
N GLY A 119 -13.31 -16.45 27.11
CA GLY A 119 -12.16 -16.16 27.98
C GLY A 119 -12.15 -14.73 28.56
N VAL A 120 -13.22 -13.96 28.35
CA VAL A 120 -13.35 -12.58 28.84
C VAL A 120 -14.06 -12.56 30.19
N LEU A 121 -13.47 -11.85 31.14
CA LEU A 121 -14.07 -11.64 32.46
C LEU A 121 -15.02 -10.45 32.37
N ARG A 122 -16.31 -10.67 32.69
CA ARG A 122 -17.29 -9.59 32.78
C ARG A 122 -17.40 -9.15 34.24
N LEU A 123 -17.10 -7.88 34.49
CA LEU A 123 -17.28 -7.23 35.79
C LEU A 123 -18.49 -6.32 35.74
N THR A 124 -19.44 -6.52 36.64
CA THR A 124 -20.63 -5.69 36.81
C THR A 124 -20.49 -4.90 38.10
N LYS A 125 -20.51 -3.57 38.00
CA LYS A 125 -20.50 -2.65 39.15
C LYS A 125 -21.94 -2.27 39.46
N VAL A 126 -22.37 -2.51 40.69
CA VAL A 126 -23.69 -2.12 41.18
C VAL A 126 -23.53 -0.99 42.19
N PHE A 127 -24.26 0.09 41.98
CA PHE A 127 -24.35 1.24 42.88
C PHE A 127 -25.75 1.26 43.47
N ILE A 128 -25.84 1.36 44.79
CA ILE A 128 -27.10 1.39 45.52
C ILE A 128 -27.26 2.80 46.07
N PHE A 129 -28.44 3.41 45.86
CA PHE A 129 -28.76 4.71 46.45
C PHE A 129 -29.54 4.49 47.74
N ASN A 130 -28.93 4.83 48.86
CA ASN A 130 -29.57 4.88 50.17
C ASN A 130 -30.41 6.16 50.29
N VAL A 131 -31.64 6.04 50.79
CA VAL A 131 -32.55 7.18 51.01
C VAL A 131 -32.41 7.64 52.45
N THR A 132 -31.95 8.88 52.66
CA THR A 132 -31.69 9.42 54.02
C THR A 132 -32.90 10.10 54.67
N ASN A 133 -33.95 10.43 53.89
CA ASN A 133 -35.21 11.01 54.39
C ASN A 133 -36.46 10.25 53.89
N PRO A 134 -36.61 8.96 54.21
CA PRO A 134 -37.76 8.17 53.75
C PRO A 134 -39.10 8.77 54.23
N ASP A 135 -39.20 9.18 55.50
CA ASP A 135 -40.45 9.68 56.07
C ASP A 135 -40.88 11.03 55.48
N GLY A 136 -39.93 11.94 55.27
CA GLY A 136 -40.21 13.24 54.65
C GLY A 136 -40.64 13.11 53.18
N PHE A 137 -40.08 12.15 52.46
CA PHE A 137 -40.50 11.86 51.08
C PHE A 137 -41.90 11.24 51.02
N LEU A 138 -42.20 10.26 51.89
CA LEU A 138 -43.46 9.52 51.85
C LEU A 138 -44.64 10.29 52.43
N HIS A 139 -44.44 11.04 53.51
CA HIS A 139 -45.52 11.70 54.25
C HIS A 139 -45.61 13.21 53.99
N ASN A 140 -44.49 13.88 53.76
CA ASN A 140 -44.44 15.35 53.69
C ASN A 140 -44.28 15.88 52.25
N GLY A 141 -44.14 14.99 51.25
CA GLY A 141 -43.88 15.38 49.86
C GLY A 141 -42.53 16.08 49.65
N GLU A 142 -41.57 15.92 50.57
CA GLU A 142 -40.23 16.49 50.44
C GLU A 142 -39.43 15.77 49.35
N LYS A 143 -38.42 16.43 48.78
CA LYS A 143 -37.54 15.79 47.78
C LYS A 143 -36.70 14.69 48.45
N PRO A 144 -36.53 13.52 47.79
CA PRO A 144 -35.72 12.44 48.34
C PRO A 144 -34.23 12.80 48.30
N LYS A 145 -33.55 12.61 49.43
CA LYS A 145 -32.11 12.78 49.62
C LYS A 145 -31.43 11.42 49.48
N LEU A 146 -30.67 11.26 48.42
CA LEU A 146 -30.00 10.01 48.08
C LEU A 146 -28.51 10.07 48.44
N GLN A 147 -27.99 8.99 49.01
CA GLN A 147 -26.57 8.76 49.26
C GLN A 147 -26.12 7.53 48.48
N GLU A 148 -25.10 7.68 47.63
CA GLU A 148 -24.56 6.56 46.86
C GLU A 148 -23.72 5.62 47.74
N ILE A 149 -23.98 4.32 47.65
CA ILE A 149 -23.25 3.24 48.32
C ILE A 149 -22.76 2.26 47.25
N GLY A 150 -21.44 2.07 47.17
CA GLY A 150 -20.81 1.17 46.22
C GLY A 150 -19.40 1.63 45.84
N PRO A 151 -18.77 0.99 44.84
CA PRO A 151 -19.35 -0.03 43.95
C PRO A 151 -19.30 -1.45 44.53
N PHE A 152 -20.41 -2.19 44.45
CA PHE A 152 -20.42 -3.63 44.64
C PHE A 152 -20.04 -4.31 43.32
N VAL A 153 -18.85 -4.89 43.26
CA VAL A 153 -18.33 -5.50 42.03
C VAL A 153 -18.64 -7.00 42.01
N TYR A 154 -19.35 -7.44 40.99
CA TYR A 154 -19.64 -8.85 40.71
C TYR A 154 -18.87 -9.31 39.48
N ARG A 155 -18.22 -10.45 39.58
CA ARG A 155 -17.65 -11.17 38.44
C ARG A 155 -18.69 -12.15 37.91
N GLU A 156 -19.12 -11.95 36.66
CA GLU A 156 -20.01 -12.86 35.95
C GLU A 156 -19.17 -13.84 35.12
N ASN A 157 -19.25 -15.12 35.46
CA ASN A 157 -18.69 -16.21 34.65
C ASN A 157 -19.84 -16.85 33.87
N MET A 158 -19.72 -16.89 32.55
CA MET A 158 -20.75 -17.41 31.64
C MET A 158 -20.22 -18.66 30.95
N GLU A 159 -20.99 -19.73 30.95
CA GLU A 159 -20.68 -20.96 30.21
C GLU A 159 -21.93 -21.52 29.52
N LYS A 160 -21.74 -22.12 28.35
CA LYS A 160 -22.80 -22.88 27.67
C LYS A 160 -22.67 -24.35 28.05
N VAL A 161 -23.74 -24.92 28.59
CA VAL A 161 -23.82 -26.30 29.08
C VAL A 161 -24.89 -27.08 28.30
N ASN A 162 -24.87 -28.41 28.43
CA ASN A 162 -25.82 -29.31 27.76
C ASN A 162 -25.93 -29.03 26.25
N ILE A 163 -24.78 -28.98 25.59
CA ILE A 163 -24.69 -28.64 24.17
C ILE A 163 -24.97 -29.87 23.33
N HIS A 164 -25.97 -29.77 22.45
CA HIS A 164 -26.36 -30.81 21.51
C HIS A 164 -26.36 -30.27 20.08
N PHE A 165 -25.63 -30.95 19.19
CA PHE A 165 -25.60 -30.62 17.77
C PHE A 165 -26.70 -31.40 17.05
N ASN A 166 -27.63 -30.68 16.44
CA ASN A 166 -28.75 -31.28 15.72
C ASN A 166 -28.36 -31.56 14.26
N ASN A 167 -28.95 -32.59 13.65
CA ASN A 167 -28.67 -32.99 12.27
C ASN A 167 -29.09 -31.93 11.22
N ASN A 168 -29.94 -30.97 11.61
CA ASN A 168 -30.37 -29.84 10.79
C ASN A 168 -29.39 -28.64 10.82
N GLY A 169 -28.20 -28.80 11.41
CA GLY A 169 -27.19 -27.75 11.49
C GLY A 169 -27.44 -26.71 12.59
N THR A 170 -28.41 -26.94 13.48
CA THR A 170 -28.64 -26.10 14.66
C THR A 170 -27.94 -26.67 15.90
N VAL A 171 -27.77 -25.83 16.91
CA VAL A 171 -27.15 -26.20 18.19
C VAL A 171 -28.09 -25.83 19.33
N THR A 172 -28.50 -26.83 20.10
CA THR A 172 -29.26 -26.64 21.34
C THR A 172 -28.28 -26.50 22.49
N TYR A 173 -28.47 -25.50 23.36
CA TYR A 173 -27.62 -25.27 24.52
C TYR A 173 -28.38 -24.59 25.64
N GLN A 174 -27.87 -24.71 26.86
CA GLN A 174 -28.34 -23.96 28.03
C GLN A 174 -27.28 -22.94 28.46
N HIS A 175 -27.73 -21.77 28.89
CA HIS A 175 -26.85 -20.70 29.34
C HIS A 175 -26.74 -20.71 30.86
N LYS A 176 -25.54 -20.97 31.38
CA LYS A 176 -25.26 -20.96 32.81
C LYS A 176 -24.45 -19.73 33.16
N LYS A 177 -24.99 -18.93 34.09
CA LYS A 177 -24.37 -17.71 34.61
C LYS A 177 -24.09 -17.88 36.09
N ASN A 178 -22.84 -17.72 36.48
CA ASN A 178 -22.42 -17.76 37.86
C ASN A 178 -21.87 -16.38 38.25
N PHE A 179 -22.48 -15.76 39.26
CA PHE A 179 -22.02 -14.49 39.81
C PHE A 179 -21.19 -14.76 41.05
N ARG A 180 -19.98 -14.19 41.11
CA ARG A 180 -19.12 -14.22 42.29
C ARG A 180 -18.81 -12.80 42.72
N ILE A 181 -18.96 -12.52 44.00
CA ILE A 181 -18.58 -11.21 44.54
C ILE A 181 -17.07 -11.05 44.36
N HIS A 182 -16.67 -9.99 43.68
CA HIS A 182 -15.28 -9.59 43.53
C HIS A 182 -15.05 -8.43 44.51
N ALA A 183 -15.04 -8.76 45.80
CA ALA A 183 -14.74 -7.79 46.85
C ALA A 183 -13.24 -7.56 46.89
N THR A 184 -12.75 -6.68 46.03
CA THR A 184 -11.46 -6.03 46.28
C THR A 184 -11.79 -4.79 47.08
N SER A 185 -11.34 -4.75 48.33
CA SER A 185 -11.52 -3.64 49.27
C SER A 185 -11.07 -2.33 48.64
N PHE A 186 -11.99 -1.58 48.05
CA PHE A 186 -11.79 -0.16 47.84
C PHE A 186 -12.18 0.51 49.14
N SER A 187 -11.18 0.68 50.00
CA SER A 187 -11.23 1.65 51.08
C SER A 187 -11.88 2.92 50.56
N TYR A 188 -12.91 3.37 51.28
CA TYR A 188 -13.41 4.73 51.23
C TYR A 188 -12.22 5.70 51.12
N GLN A 189 -12.04 6.30 49.95
CA GLN A 189 -11.17 7.45 49.78
C GLN A 189 -11.97 8.52 49.05
N LYS A 190 -12.44 9.43 49.91
CA LYS A 190 -12.85 10.83 49.71
C LYS A 190 -14.29 11.11 49.30
#